data_AF-A0AA42DRB0-F1
#
_entry.id   AF-A0AA42DRB0-F1
#
_cell.length_a   1.000
_cell.length_b   1.000
_cell.length_c   1.000
_cell.angle_alpha   90.00
_cell.angle_beta   90.00
_cell.angle_gamma   90.00
#
_symmetry.space_group_name_H-M   'P 1'
#
loop_
_entity.id
_entity.type
_entity.pdbx_description
1 polymer ?
#
loop_
_entity_poly.entity_id
_entity_poly.type
_entity_poly.pdbx_seq_one_letter_code
_entity_poly.pdbx_strand_id
1 'polypeptide(L)'
;MEACTEKTVKTNMKNKVLINLGQLKVSVVNHWMLYLLIVPFLIWYAIFMYKPMYGLQIGFKDYDILSGITQSPFAGFEHFKEFLTDEFFWRAFRNTIMISIYDLVFGFPAPIILALMLNEMKSVRFKKAIQTITYLPHFISIVVIAGLVTNFLAPSGLINNIIAALGGERTYFLIQPENFRGIYTGMNVWKGIGFSAVVYISALSGVDSQLYEAASIDGAGRFKQLCHVTLPCIRPTIMVMLILKIGQLLSVSYEAILLLYQPSTYQTADIVSTYVYRTGMVEGRYDFATAVGLTNSIIAFALVYISNKISKKYSDTSIF
;
A
#
# COMPACT_ATOMS: atom_id res chain seq x y z
N MET A 1 15.79 47.77 -19.35
CA MET A 1 14.48 47.37 -19.92
C MET A 1 13.96 46.04 -19.36
N GLU A 2 14.82 45.12 -18.90
CA GLU A 2 14.41 43.82 -18.34
C GLU A 2 13.79 43.86 -16.93
N ALA A 3 14.06 44.90 -16.12
CA ALA A 3 13.46 45.04 -14.79
C ALA A 3 11.98 45.49 -14.82
N CYS A 4 11.47 45.96 -15.96
CA CYS A 4 10.08 46.42 -16.11
C CYS A 4 9.13 45.29 -16.52
N THR A 5 9.64 44.29 -17.25
CA THR A 5 8.90 43.09 -17.70
C THR A 5 8.67 42.08 -16.57
N GLU A 6 9.60 41.95 -15.62
CA GLU A 6 9.44 40.99 -14.52
C GLU A 6 8.38 41.42 -13.49
N LYS A 7 8.21 42.74 -13.29
CA LYS A 7 7.14 43.30 -12.44
C LYS A 7 5.77 43.19 -13.09
N THR A 8 5.65 43.30 -14.41
CA THR A 8 4.37 43.12 -15.12
C THR A 8 3.91 41.65 -15.10
N VAL A 9 4.83 40.68 -15.19
CA VAL A 9 4.49 39.25 -15.11
C VAL A 9 4.12 38.82 -13.69
N LYS A 10 4.85 39.29 -12.66
CA LYS A 10 4.51 39.00 -11.24
C LYS A 10 3.22 39.68 -10.78
N THR A 11 2.86 40.83 -11.36
CA THR A 11 1.58 41.50 -11.06
C THR A 11 0.39 40.77 -11.69
N ASN A 12 0.57 40.11 -12.85
CA ASN A 12 -0.47 39.35 -13.52
C ASN A 12 -0.81 37.98 -12.89
N MET A 13 0.08 37.39 -12.09
CA MET A 13 -0.24 36.14 -11.37
C MET A 13 -1.07 36.36 -10.09
N LYS A 14 -1.01 37.54 -9.46
CA LYS A 14 -1.74 37.81 -8.21
C LYS A 14 -3.24 38.10 -8.40
N ASN A 15 -3.68 38.41 -9.62
CA ASN A 15 -5.06 38.84 -9.89
C ASN A 15 -5.97 37.77 -10.54
N LYS A 16 -5.54 36.51 -10.65
CA LYS A 16 -6.29 35.46 -11.38
C LYS A 16 -7.18 34.55 -10.53
N VAL A 17 -7.45 34.91 -9.27
CA VAL A 17 -8.32 34.12 -8.35
C VAL A 17 -9.50 34.95 -7.84
N LEU A 18 -10.03 35.84 -8.67
CA LEU A 18 -11.39 36.34 -8.48
C LEU A 18 -12.27 35.57 -9.46
N ILE A 19 -12.83 34.47 -8.99
CA ILE A 19 -13.77 33.65 -9.75
C ILE A 19 -14.99 34.54 -10.07
N ASN A 20 -15.06 35.02 -11.31
CA ASN A 20 -16.20 35.80 -11.76
C ASN A 20 -17.40 34.85 -11.93
N LEU A 21 -18.37 34.93 -11.02
CA LEU A 21 -19.57 34.07 -10.98
C LEU A 21 -20.33 34.03 -12.32
N GLY A 22 -20.26 35.11 -13.12
CA GLY A 22 -20.83 35.16 -14.46
C GLY A 22 -20.11 34.25 -15.47
N GLN A 23 -18.77 34.20 -15.43
CA GLN A 23 -17.97 33.31 -16.28
C GLN A 23 -18.15 31.84 -15.89
N LEU A 24 -18.38 31.57 -14.60
CA LEU A 24 -18.61 30.21 -14.11
C LEU A 24 -19.98 29.67 -14.56
N LYS A 25 -21.03 30.50 -14.55
CA LYS A 25 -22.35 30.15 -15.10
C LYS A 25 -22.28 29.80 -16.59
N VAL A 26 -21.59 30.62 -17.39
CA VAL A 26 -21.41 30.37 -18.83
C VAL A 26 -20.61 29.08 -19.07
N SER A 27 -19.55 28.84 -18.29
CA SER A 27 -18.75 27.62 -18.40
C SER A 27 -19.53 26.35 -18.00
N VAL A 28 -20.36 26.42 -16.95
CA VAL A 28 -21.21 25.29 -16.50
C VAL A 28 -22.27 24.95 -17.53
N VAL A 29 -22.92 25.96 -18.12
CA VAL A 29 -23.92 25.74 -19.18
C VAL A 29 -23.29 25.17 -20.43
N ASN A 30 -22.13 25.69 -20.85
CA ASN A 30 -21.44 25.21 -22.06
C ASN A 30 -20.86 23.80 -21.93
N HIS A 31 -20.58 23.33 -20.69
CA HIS A 31 -20.00 22.01 -20.43
C HIS A 31 -20.91 21.11 -19.60
N TRP A 32 -22.23 21.34 -19.61
CA TRP A 32 -23.19 20.64 -18.74
C TRP A 32 -23.11 19.10 -18.85
N MET A 33 -22.76 18.58 -20.02
CA MET A 33 -22.55 17.14 -20.28
C MET A 33 -21.36 16.57 -19.48
N LEU A 34 -20.27 17.34 -19.34
CA LEU A 34 -19.11 16.95 -18.52
C LEU A 34 -19.48 16.93 -17.04
N TYR A 35 -20.26 17.90 -16.57
CA TYR A 35 -20.75 17.92 -15.19
C TYR A 35 -21.69 16.74 -14.92
N LEU A 36 -22.62 16.44 -15.83
CA LEU A 36 -23.56 15.33 -15.69
C LEU A 36 -22.85 13.96 -15.60
N LEU A 37 -21.72 13.80 -16.29
CA LEU A 37 -20.89 12.58 -16.21
C LEU A 37 -20.18 12.44 -14.85
N ILE A 38 -19.79 13.56 -14.22
CA ILE A 38 -19.07 13.56 -12.93
C ILE A 38 -20.02 13.44 -11.72
N VAL A 39 -21.24 13.97 -11.83
CA VAL A 39 -22.25 13.95 -10.75
C VAL A 39 -22.46 12.57 -10.11
N PRO A 40 -22.67 11.45 -10.85
CA PRO A 40 -22.86 10.15 -10.21
C PRO A 40 -21.64 9.70 -9.40
N PHE A 41 -20.41 10.02 -9.84
CA PHE A 41 -19.19 9.73 -9.09
C PHE A 41 -19.10 10.57 -7.80
N LEU A 42 -19.47 11.85 -7.85
CA LEU A 42 -19.49 12.71 -6.67
C LEU A 42 -20.55 12.26 -5.67
N ILE A 43 -21.74 11.87 -6.14
CA ILE A 43 -22.81 11.33 -5.28
C ILE A 43 -22.33 10.05 -4.60
N TRP A 44 -21.71 9.13 -5.36
CA TRP A 44 -21.16 7.91 -4.81
C TRP A 44 -20.10 8.21 -3.73
N TYR A 45 -19.17 9.13 -3.99
CA TYR A 45 -18.15 9.52 -3.01
C TYR A 45 -18.75 10.19 -1.77
N ALA A 46 -19.75 11.05 -1.93
CA ALA A 46 -20.46 11.68 -0.81
C ALA A 46 -21.15 10.64 0.09
N ILE A 47 -21.83 9.66 -0.52
CA ILE A 47 -22.61 8.64 0.20
C ILE A 47 -21.72 7.55 0.82
N PHE A 48 -20.69 7.09 0.12
CA PHE A 48 -19.90 5.92 0.54
C PHE A 48 -18.55 6.25 1.16
N MET A 49 -18.01 7.45 0.95
CA MET A 49 -16.75 7.88 1.57
C MET A 49 -16.97 8.94 2.66
N TYR A 50 -17.68 10.04 2.37
CA TYR A 50 -17.87 11.11 3.35
C TYR A 50 -18.92 10.81 4.42
N LYS A 51 -20.05 10.18 4.07
CA LYS A 51 -21.09 9.86 5.06
C LYS A 51 -20.57 8.94 6.18
N PRO A 52 -19.79 7.86 5.93
CA PRO A 52 -19.18 7.08 7.01
C PRO A 52 -18.24 7.88 7.92
N MET A 53 -17.62 8.97 7.44
CA MET A 53 -16.77 9.82 8.28
C MET A 53 -17.56 10.52 9.40
N TYR A 54 -18.87 10.72 9.22
CA TYR A 54 -19.73 11.18 10.31
C TYR A 54 -19.73 10.18 11.49
N GLY A 55 -19.61 8.88 11.20
CA GLY A 55 -19.51 7.81 12.19
C GLY A 55 -18.23 7.81 13.01
N LEU A 56 -17.18 8.54 12.60
CA LEU A 56 -15.94 8.67 13.39
C LEU A 56 -16.19 9.32 14.77
N GLN A 57 -17.31 10.01 14.94
CA GLN A 57 -17.76 10.54 16.23
C GLN A 57 -18.01 9.44 17.28
N ILE A 58 -18.30 8.21 16.85
CA ILE A 58 -18.50 7.05 17.73
C ILE A 58 -17.28 6.83 18.64
N GLY A 59 -16.06 7.10 18.15
CA GLY A 59 -14.85 6.94 18.95
C GLY A 59 -14.73 7.88 20.16
N PHE A 60 -15.57 8.92 20.24
CA PHE A 60 -15.60 9.89 21.34
C PHE A 60 -16.82 9.73 22.26
N LYS A 61 -17.62 8.68 22.04
CA LYS A 61 -18.89 8.44 22.72
C LYS A 61 -18.87 7.08 23.41
N ASP A 62 -19.70 6.94 24.43
CA ASP A 62 -20.07 5.63 24.96
C ASP A 62 -21.26 5.15 24.12
N TYR A 63 -20.94 4.40 23.06
CA TYR A 63 -21.84 4.17 21.96
C TYR A 63 -22.77 2.99 22.24
N ASP A 64 -24.07 3.28 22.25
CA ASP A 64 -25.11 2.27 22.27
C ASP A 64 -25.83 2.21 20.92
N ILE A 65 -26.00 0.99 20.40
CA ILE A 65 -26.59 0.73 19.09
C ILE A 65 -28.06 1.20 19.07
N LEU A 66 -28.79 1.03 20.18
CA LEU A 66 -30.21 1.38 20.26
C LEU A 66 -30.42 2.89 20.25
N SER A 67 -29.59 3.62 20.99
CA SER A 67 -29.61 5.09 21.07
C SER A 67 -29.06 5.76 19.81
N GLY A 68 -28.22 5.04 19.06
CA GLY A 68 -27.57 5.54 17.85
C GLY A 68 -26.52 6.61 18.14
N ILE A 69 -25.88 7.12 17.09
CA ILE A 69 -24.68 7.97 17.20
C ILE A 69 -24.99 9.29 17.90
N THR A 70 -26.11 9.96 17.56
CA THR A 70 -26.38 11.31 18.06
C THR A 70 -26.79 11.33 19.52
N GLN A 71 -27.60 10.36 19.98
CA GLN A 71 -28.12 10.33 21.35
C GLN A 71 -27.17 9.65 22.35
N SER A 72 -26.22 8.85 21.87
CA SER A 72 -25.19 8.24 22.72
C SER A 72 -24.38 9.31 23.50
N PRO A 73 -24.15 9.12 24.81
CA PRO A 73 -23.45 10.09 25.65
C PRO A 73 -21.99 10.27 25.22
N PHE A 74 -21.45 11.47 25.48
CA PHE A 74 -20.09 11.82 25.11
C PHE A 74 -19.10 11.38 26.19
N ALA A 75 -18.23 10.43 25.85
CA ALA A 75 -17.18 9.89 26.73
C ALA A 75 -15.83 10.63 26.57
N GLY A 76 -15.72 11.51 25.59
CA GLY A 76 -14.50 12.30 25.35
C GLY A 76 -13.35 11.45 24.84
N PHE A 77 -12.24 11.41 25.59
CA PHE A 77 -11.01 10.71 25.21
C PHE A 77 -10.77 9.42 26.02
N GLU A 78 -11.81 8.87 26.64
CA GLU A 78 -11.69 7.67 27.49
C GLU A 78 -11.13 6.46 26.73
N HIS A 79 -11.77 6.09 25.62
CA HIS A 79 -11.32 5.01 24.74
C HIS A 79 -9.90 5.22 24.21
N PHE A 80 -9.50 6.49 23.99
CA PHE A 80 -8.15 6.83 23.56
C PHE A 80 -7.11 6.55 24.63
N LYS A 81 -7.42 6.85 25.90
CA LYS A 81 -6.54 6.51 27.02
C LYS A 81 -6.48 5.00 27.21
N GLU A 82 -7.61 4.32 27.10
CA GLU A 82 -7.71 2.87 27.28
C GLU A 82 -6.75 2.12 26.34
N PHE A 83 -6.85 2.33 25.01
CA PHE A 83 -5.98 1.61 24.08
C PHE A 83 -4.50 2.03 24.20
N LEU A 84 -4.22 3.27 24.60
CA LEU A 84 -2.83 3.72 24.82
C LEU A 84 -2.19 3.05 26.03
N THR A 85 -2.98 2.56 26.98
CA THR A 85 -2.50 1.75 28.12
C THR A 85 -2.60 0.24 27.88
N ASP A 86 -3.24 -0.19 26.80
CA ASP A 86 -3.40 -1.61 26.46
C ASP A 86 -2.13 -2.19 25.82
N GLU A 87 -1.57 -3.22 26.45
CA GLU A 87 -0.42 -3.96 25.95
C GLU A 87 -0.72 -4.62 24.59
N PHE A 88 -1.96 -5.09 24.39
CA PHE A 88 -2.35 -5.74 23.13
C PHE A 88 -2.32 -4.77 21.96
N PHE A 89 -2.72 -3.52 22.16
CA PHE A 89 -2.61 -2.47 21.14
C PHE A 89 -1.14 -2.22 20.77
N TRP A 90 -0.24 -2.04 21.75
CA TRP A 90 1.17 -1.78 21.46
C TRP A 90 1.86 -2.97 20.79
N ARG A 91 1.47 -4.20 21.14
CA ARG A 91 1.90 -5.41 20.43
C ARG A 91 1.43 -5.41 18.99
N ALA A 92 0.16 -5.11 18.76
CA ALA A 92 -0.42 -5.02 17.42
C ALA A 92 0.24 -3.91 16.59
N PHE A 93 0.49 -2.75 17.18
CA PHE A 93 1.21 -1.65 16.54
C PHE A 93 2.64 -2.01 16.15
N ARG A 94 3.39 -2.65 17.06
CA ARG A 94 4.74 -3.16 16.78
C ARG A 94 4.72 -4.18 15.65
N ASN A 95 3.76 -5.09 15.64
CA ASN A 95 3.62 -6.09 14.58
C ASN A 95 3.26 -5.47 13.24
N THR A 96 2.38 -4.46 13.19
CA THR A 96 2.11 -3.69 11.98
C THR A 96 3.42 -3.14 11.42
N ILE A 97 4.22 -2.46 12.24
CA ILE A 97 5.52 -1.90 11.80
C ILE A 97 6.46 -3.01 11.32
N MET A 98 6.59 -4.12 12.07
CA MET A 98 7.49 -5.21 11.73
C MET A 98 7.10 -5.88 10.40
N ILE A 99 5.81 -6.16 10.19
CA ILE A 99 5.32 -6.74 8.93
C ILE A 99 5.57 -5.77 7.76
N SER A 100 5.36 -4.47 7.98
CA SER A 100 5.61 -3.45 6.97
C SER A 100 7.09 -3.29 6.65
N ILE A 101 7.98 -3.48 7.61
CA ILE A 101 9.43 -3.55 7.37
C ILE A 101 9.77 -4.78 6.53
N TYR A 102 9.22 -5.96 6.84
CA TYR A 102 9.45 -7.16 6.02
C TYR A 102 8.96 -6.96 4.59
N ASP A 103 7.78 -6.37 4.42
CA ASP A 103 7.22 -6.05 3.10
C ASP A 103 8.04 -4.97 2.36
N LEU A 104 8.62 -4.01 3.08
CA LEU A 104 9.53 -3.02 2.49
C LEU A 104 10.89 -3.61 2.10
N VAL A 105 11.43 -4.54 2.88
CA VAL A 105 12.76 -5.14 2.65
C VAL A 105 12.70 -6.23 1.58
N PHE A 106 11.64 -7.05 1.58
CA PHE A 106 11.52 -8.20 0.68
C PHE A 106 10.47 -7.98 -0.41
N GLY A 107 9.31 -7.40 -0.06
CA GLY A 107 8.20 -7.15 -0.98
C GLY A 107 8.49 -6.07 -2.02
N PHE A 108 9.11 -4.96 -1.62
CA PHE A 108 9.39 -3.84 -2.51
C PHE A 108 10.50 -4.10 -3.54
N PRO A 109 11.67 -4.70 -3.18
CA PRO A 109 12.73 -4.95 -4.16
C PRO A 109 12.42 -6.09 -5.13
N ALA A 110 11.64 -7.09 -4.70
CA ALA A 110 11.31 -8.27 -5.52
C ALA A 110 10.77 -7.96 -6.93
N PRO A 111 9.75 -7.09 -7.13
CA PRO A 111 9.27 -6.74 -8.46
C PRO A 111 10.29 -5.98 -9.32
N ILE A 112 11.18 -5.20 -8.69
CA ILE A 112 12.27 -4.49 -9.40
C ILE A 112 13.27 -5.52 -9.94
N ILE A 113 13.69 -6.47 -9.09
CA ILE A 113 14.59 -7.55 -9.47
C ILE A 113 13.98 -8.37 -10.61
N LEU A 114 12.71 -8.76 -10.50
CA LEU A 114 12.00 -9.50 -11.55
C LEU A 114 11.97 -8.70 -12.87
N ALA A 115 11.66 -7.40 -12.81
CA ALA A 115 11.64 -6.53 -13.98
C ALA A 115 13.01 -6.44 -14.67
N LEU A 116 14.09 -6.27 -13.90
CA LEU A 116 15.47 -6.24 -14.42
C LEU A 116 15.86 -7.58 -15.04
N MET A 117 15.54 -8.71 -14.40
CA MET A 117 15.79 -10.05 -14.96
C MET A 117 15.05 -10.27 -16.28
N LEU A 118 13.79 -9.82 -16.37
CA LEU A 118 12.99 -9.91 -17.60
C LEU A 118 13.47 -8.94 -18.69
N ASN A 119 14.14 -7.86 -18.32
CA ASN A 119 14.73 -6.91 -19.26
C ASN A 119 15.94 -7.51 -19.99
N GLU A 120 16.79 -8.24 -19.26
CA GLU A 120 17.98 -8.90 -19.82
C GLU A 120 17.66 -10.15 -20.66
N MET A 121 16.40 -10.58 -20.67
CA MET A 121 15.97 -11.80 -21.33
C MET A 121 15.85 -11.62 -22.86
N LYS A 122 16.72 -12.29 -23.62
CA LYS A 122 16.76 -12.23 -25.09
C LYS A 122 15.57 -12.92 -25.77
N SER A 123 15.10 -14.04 -25.22
CA SER A 123 14.01 -14.82 -25.82
C SER A 123 12.66 -14.20 -25.52
N VAL A 124 12.03 -13.59 -26.54
CA VAL A 124 10.72 -12.95 -26.43
C VAL A 124 9.63 -13.95 -25.99
N ARG A 125 9.67 -15.18 -26.51
CA ARG A 125 8.70 -16.22 -26.13
C ARG A 125 8.84 -16.61 -24.66
N PHE A 126 10.08 -16.78 -24.19
CA PHE A 126 10.35 -17.13 -22.80
C PHE A 126 9.97 -15.96 -21.86
N LYS A 127 10.28 -14.72 -22.24
CA LYS A 127 9.88 -13.51 -21.50
C LYS A 127 8.37 -13.43 -21.31
N LYS A 128 7.60 -13.62 -22.39
CA LYS A 128 6.13 -13.64 -22.34
C LYS A 128 5.61 -14.75 -21.44
N ALA A 129 6.17 -15.96 -21.51
CA ALA A 129 5.76 -17.07 -20.66
C ALA A 129 5.98 -16.76 -19.16
N ILE A 130 7.17 -16.25 -18.79
CA ILE A 130 7.48 -15.91 -17.40
C ILE A 130 6.61 -14.76 -16.90
N GLN A 131 6.34 -13.74 -17.73
CA GLN A 131 5.39 -12.68 -17.38
C GLN A 131 4.00 -13.26 -17.09
N THR A 132 3.44 -14.09 -17.97
CA THR A 132 2.13 -14.70 -17.74
C THR A 132 2.09 -15.52 -16.45
N ILE A 133 3.10 -16.36 -16.20
CA ILE A 133 3.18 -17.20 -15.00
C ILE A 133 3.28 -16.35 -13.73
N THR A 134 4.10 -15.29 -13.75
CA THR A 134 4.31 -14.44 -12.56
C THR A 134 3.15 -13.47 -12.32
N TYR A 135 2.36 -13.13 -13.35
CA TYR A 135 1.23 -12.19 -13.23
C TYR A 135 -0.04 -12.91 -12.76
N LEU A 136 -0.20 -14.18 -13.11
CA LEU A 136 -1.40 -14.97 -12.80
C LEU A 136 -1.78 -15.01 -11.30
N PRO A 137 -0.85 -15.20 -10.34
CA PRO A 137 -1.17 -15.25 -8.91
C PRO A 137 -1.89 -14.01 -8.37
N HIS A 138 -1.68 -12.84 -8.99
CA HIS A 138 -2.32 -11.60 -8.58
C HIS A 138 -3.84 -11.70 -8.65
N PHE A 139 -4.37 -12.42 -9.66
CA PHE A 139 -5.80 -12.57 -9.91
C PHE A 139 -6.48 -13.64 -9.04
N ILE A 140 -5.71 -14.45 -8.30
CA ILE A 140 -6.27 -15.47 -7.40
C ILE A 140 -6.77 -14.80 -6.12
N SER A 141 -7.98 -15.14 -5.64
CA SER A 141 -8.52 -14.61 -4.37
C SER A 141 -7.59 -14.86 -3.19
N ILE A 142 -7.47 -13.90 -2.27
CA ILE A 142 -6.65 -14.05 -1.07
C ILE A 142 -7.10 -15.22 -0.19
N VAL A 143 -8.40 -15.52 -0.17
CA VAL A 143 -8.96 -16.67 0.56
C VAL A 143 -8.44 -17.99 0.00
N VAL A 144 -8.38 -18.10 -1.33
CA VAL A 144 -7.85 -19.30 -2.00
C VAL A 144 -6.35 -19.45 -1.72
N ILE A 145 -5.60 -18.34 -1.77
CA ILE A 145 -4.17 -18.35 -1.46
C ILE A 145 -3.92 -18.74 0.00
N ALA A 146 -4.68 -18.19 0.95
CA ALA A 146 -4.60 -18.58 2.35
C ALA A 146 -4.90 -20.08 2.52
N GLY A 147 -5.91 -20.60 1.83
CA GLY A 147 -6.22 -22.04 1.80
C GLY A 147 -5.06 -22.88 1.26
N LEU A 148 -4.41 -22.45 0.17
CA LEU A 148 -3.23 -23.12 -0.39
C LEU A 148 -2.06 -23.12 0.60
N VAL A 149 -1.77 -21.98 1.23
CA VAL A 149 -0.71 -21.84 2.23
C VAL A 149 -0.98 -22.77 3.41
N THR A 150 -2.21 -22.79 3.92
CA THR A 150 -2.61 -23.70 5.00
C THR A 150 -2.46 -25.17 4.63
N ASN A 151 -2.84 -25.56 3.41
CA ASN A 151 -2.70 -26.93 2.94
C ASN A 151 -1.22 -27.34 2.75
N PHE A 152 -0.41 -26.45 2.17
CA PHE A 152 0.99 -26.73 1.88
C PHE A 152 1.85 -26.80 3.14
N LEU A 153 1.54 -25.97 4.13
CA LEU A 153 2.24 -25.87 5.42
C LEU A 153 1.64 -26.73 6.53
N ALA A 154 0.57 -27.47 6.25
CA ALA A 154 0.04 -28.47 7.18
C ALA A 154 1.11 -29.53 7.50
N PRO A 155 1.08 -30.19 8.67
CA PRO A 155 2.00 -31.28 9.00
C PRO A 155 2.03 -32.41 7.96
N SER A 156 0.88 -32.70 7.32
CA SER A 156 0.72 -33.65 6.21
C SER A 156 0.87 -33.01 4.81
N GLY A 157 1.13 -31.70 4.77
CA GLY A 157 1.20 -30.89 3.55
C GLY A 157 2.44 -31.14 2.71
N LEU A 158 2.41 -30.62 1.48
CA LEU A 158 3.47 -30.79 0.48
C LEU A 158 4.85 -30.40 1.02
N ILE A 159 4.97 -29.27 1.73
CA ILE A 159 6.26 -28.77 2.22
C ILE A 159 6.85 -29.73 3.26
N ASN A 160 6.03 -30.20 4.19
CA ASN A 160 6.46 -31.18 5.19
C ASN A 160 6.83 -32.54 4.59
N ASN A 161 6.14 -32.96 3.52
CA ASN A 161 6.49 -34.20 2.81
C ASN A 161 7.84 -34.09 2.09
N ILE A 162 8.16 -32.92 1.52
CA ILE A 162 9.49 -32.66 0.94
C ILE A 162 10.56 -32.64 2.03
N ILE A 163 10.31 -31.97 3.16
CA ILE A 163 11.25 -31.93 4.29
C ILE A 163 11.54 -33.34 4.81
N ALA A 164 10.50 -34.15 5.02
CA ALA A 164 10.64 -35.53 5.47
C ALA A 164 11.39 -36.42 4.45
N ALA A 165 11.16 -36.22 3.15
CA ALA A 165 11.88 -36.93 2.09
C ALA A 165 13.38 -36.57 2.05
N LEU A 166 13.74 -35.36 2.47
CA LEU A 166 15.13 -34.91 2.61
C LEU A 166 15.76 -35.27 3.97
N GLY A 167 15.04 -36.02 4.82
CA GLY A 167 15.53 -36.49 6.13
C GLY A 167 15.27 -35.53 7.30
N GLY A 168 14.49 -34.47 7.11
CA GLY A 168 14.08 -33.54 8.18
C GLY A 168 12.82 -33.95 8.92
N GLU A 169 12.51 -33.27 10.02
CA GLU A 169 11.31 -33.50 10.82
C GLU A 169 10.12 -32.65 10.37
N ARG A 170 8.92 -33.22 10.44
CA ARG A 170 7.69 -32.50 10.11
C ARG A 170 7.40 -31.43 11.17
N THR A 171 7.11 -30.21 10.71
CA THR A 171 6.86 -29.06 11.56
C THR A 171 5.48 -28.45 11.28
N TYR A 172 4.76 -28.07 12.32
CA TYR A 172 3.51 -27.31 12.15
C TYR A 172 3.82 -25.81 12.03
N PHE A 173 4.10 -25.34 10.82
CA PHE A 173 4.58 -23.97 10.58
C PHE A 173 3.62 -22.87 11.07
N LEU A 174 2.31 -23.04 10.87
CA LEU A 174 1.30 -22.01 11.18
C LEU A 174 1.05 -21.80 12.66
N ILE A 175 1.45 -22.74 13.54
CA ILE A 175 1.30 -22.57 14.99
C ILE A 175 2.48 -21.82 15.61
N GLN A 176 3.62 -21.79 14.93
CA GLN A 176 4.87 -21.20 15.40
C GLN A 176 4.91 -19.69 15.10
N PRO A 177 4.97 -18.82 16.14
CA PRO A 177 4.92 -17.37 15.95
C PRO A 177 6.09 -16.81 15.14
N GLU A 178 7.29 -17.38 15.27
CA GLU A 178 8.49 -16.97 14.52
C GLU A 178 8.31 -17.06 13.00
N ASN A 179 7.54 -18.04 12.51
CA ASN A 179 7.40 -18.28 11.08
C ASN A 179 6.39 -17.35 10.41
N PHE A 180 5.46 -16.77 11.16
CA PHE A 180 4.30 -16.06 10.60
C PHE A 180 4.70 -14.94 9.64
N ARG A 181 5.67 -14.09 10.03
CA ARG A 181 6.11 -12.95 9.22
C ARG A 181 6.73 -13.41 7.90
N GLY A 182 7.56 -14.46 7.94
CA GLY A 182 8.18 -15.03 6.75
C GLY A 182 7.16 -15.65 5.79
N ILE A 183 6.21 -16.41 6.33
CA ILE A 183 5.11 -17.02 5.56
C ILE A 183 4.25 -15.94 4.91
N TYR A 184 3.82 -14.95 5.69
CA TYR A 184 2.98 -13.85 5.22
C TYR A 184 3.67 -13.05 4.11
N THR A 185 4.92 -12.64 4.34
CA THR A 185 5.68 -11.86 3.35
C THR A 185 5.97 -12.69 2.09
N GLY A 186 6.38 -13.95 2.24
CA GLY A 186 6.63 -14.85 1.10
C GLY A 186 5.38 -15.08 0.24
N MET A 187 4.23 -15.29 0.89
CA MET A 187 2.93 -15.40 0.22
C MET A 187 2.58 -14.13 -0.55
N ASN A 188 2.73 -12.95 0.07
CA ASN A 188 2.42 -11.68 -0.59
C ASN A 188 3.37 -11.36 -1.74
N VAL A 189 4.67 -11.64 -1.58
CA VAL A 189 5.65 -11.53 -2.67
C VAL A 189 5.24 -12.44 -3.82
N TRP A 190 4.98 -13.72 -3.57
CA TRP A 190 4.55 -14.66 -4.61
C TRP A 190 3.28 -14.20 -5.34
N LYS A 191 2.29 -13.71 -4.59
CA LYS A 191 1.04 -13.19 -5.14
C LYS A 191 1.24 -11.93 -6.01
N GLY A 192 2.07 -10.99 -5.55
CA GLY A 192 2.14 -9.64 -6.08
C GLY A 192 3.30 -9.36 -7.03
N ILE A 193 4.40 -10.12 -6.96
CA ILE A 193 5.69 -9.78 -7.59
C ILE A 193 5.56 -9.49 -9.09
N GLY A 194 4.84 -10.32 -9.83
CA GLY A 194 4.68 -10.15 -11.28
C GLY A 194 3.87 -8.91 -11.63
N PHE A 195 2.70 -8.74 -11.01
CA PHE A 195 1.85 -7.58 -11.27
C PHE A 195 2.54 -6.26 -10.90
N SER A 196 3.22 -6.22 -9.76
CA SER A 196 4.01 -5.05 -9.34
C SER A 196 5.22 -4.79 -10.25
N ALA A 197 5.78 -5.81 -10.89
CA ALA A 197 6.88 -5.64 -11.85
C ALA A 197 6.46 -4.90 -13.13
N VAL A 198 5.16 -4.87 -13.48
CA VAL A 198 4.65 -4.22 -14.71
C VAL A 198 5.06 -2.75 -14.77
N VAL A 199 4.94 -2.01 -13.68
CA VAL A 199 5.29 -0.58 -13.63
C VAL A 199 6.77 -0.37 -13.96
N TYR A 200 7.65 -1.22 -13.42
CA TYR A 200 9.08 -1.15 -13.68
C TYR A 200 9.45 -1.60 -15.09
N ILE A 201 8.76 -2.62 -15.64
CA ILE A 201 8.94 -3.05 -17.03
C ILE A 201 8.53 -1.94 -18.00
N SER A 202 7.43 -1.24 -17.72
CA SER A 202 7.00 -0.08 -18.50
C SER A 202 8.02 1.05 -18.46
N ALA A 203 8.58 1.35 -17.29
CA ALA A 203 9.64 2.34 -17.16
C ALA A 203 10.92 1.94 -17.93
N LEU A 204 11.31 0.67 -17.85
CA LEU A 204 12.46 0.11 -18.59
C LEU A 204 12.27 0.20 -20.10
N SER A 205 11.04 0.04 -20.58
CA SER A 205 10.71 0.12 -22.00
C SER A 205 10.81 1.54 -22.56
N GLY A 206 10.82 2.56 -21.68
CA GLY A 206 11.02 3.96 -22.04
C GLY A 206 12.49 4.41 -22.06
N VAL A 207 13.45 3.54 -21.74
CA VAL A 207 14.88 3.89 -21.75
C VAL A 207 15.40 3.90 -23.19
N ASP A 208 16.08 4.99 -23.58
CA ASP A 208 16.65 5.14 -24.92
C ASP A 208 17.70 4.06 -25.21
N SER A 209 17.54 3.37 -26.35
CA SER A 209 18.49 2.35 -26.82
C SER A 209 19.88 2.92 -27.10
N GLN A 210 19.99 4.20 -27.47
CA GLN A 210 21.27 4.86 -27.74
C GLN A 210 22.19 4.87 -26.52
N LEU A 211 21.64 4.94 -25.30
CA LEU A 211 22.42 4.87 -24.07
C LEU A 211 23.09 3.50 -23.88
N TYR A 212 22.39 2.42 -24.26
CA TYR A 212 22.95 1.07 -24.20
C TYR A 212 24.00 0.83 -25.29
N GLU A 213 23.78 1.38 -26.48
CA GLU A 213 24.74 1.29 -27.59
C GLU A 213 26.03 2.05 -27.29
N ALA A 214 25.92 3.30 -26.81
CA ALA A 214 27.07 4.11 -26.39
C ALA A 214 27.87 3.41 -25.27
N ALA A 215 27.19 2.91 -24.24
CA ALA A 215 27.84 2.16 -23.16
C ALA A 215 28.53 0.88 -23.68
N SER A 216 27.95 0.21 -24.68
CA SER A 216 28.58 -0.97 -25.30
C SER A 216 29.83 -0.62 -26.10
N ILE A 217 29.86 0.55 -26.77
CA ILE A 217 31.05 1.06 -27.48
C ILE A 217 32.18 1.36 -26.48
N ASP A 218 31.85 1.90 -25.31
CA ASP A 218 32.79 2.14 -24.20
C ASP A 218 33.23 0.85 -23.45
N GLY A 219 32.86 -0.34 -23.95
CA GLY A 219 33.23 -1.62 -23.35
C GLY A 219 32.50 -1.94 -22.05
N ALA A 220 31.37 -1.27 -21.77
CA ALA A 220 30.54 -1.59 -20.61
C ALA A 220 29.79 -2.90 -20.83
N GLY A 221 30.16 -3.95 -20.09
CA GLY A 221 29.42 -5.21 -20.03
C GLY A 221 28.02 -5.06 -19.40
N ARG A 222 27.19 -6.12 -19.49
CA ARG A 222 25.77 -6.09 -19.04
C ARG A 222 25.58 -5.60 -17.61
N PHE A 223 26.42 -6.05 -16.68
CA PHE A 223 26.35 -5.58 -15.29
C PHE A 223 26.67 -4.09 -15.15
N LYS A 224 27.65 -3.58 -15.90
CA LYS A 224 27.97 -2.14 -15.92
C LYS A 224 26.83 -1.33 -16.52
N GLN A 225 26.21 -1.80 -17.60
CA GLN A 225 25.02 -1.19 -18.20
C GLN A 225 23.85 -1.17 -17.21
N LEU A 226 23.62 -2.27 -16.50
CA LEU A 226 22.57 -2.34 -15.47
C LEU A 226 22.78 -1.29 -14.37
N CYS A 227 24.00 -1.18 -13.85
CA CYS A 227 24.31 -0.26 -12.75
C CYS A 227 24.39 1.22 -13.17
N HIS A 228 24.90 1.52 -14.37
CA HIS A 228 25.21 2.90 -14.80
C HIS A 228 24.25 3.48 -15.84
N VAL A 229 23.44 2.64 -16.50
CA VAL A 229 22.43 3.07 -17.47
C VAL A 229 21.04 2.73 -16.96
N THR A 230 20.74 1.45 -16.77
CA THR A 230 19.39 0.98 -16.47
C THR A 230 18.86 1.50 -15.14
N LEU A 231 19.57 1.24 -14.03
CA LEU A 231 19.14 1.64 -12.69
C LEU A 231 19.00 3.17 -12.54
N PRO A 232 19.95 4.00 -13.02
CA PRO A 232 19.80 5.45 -13.00
C PRO A 232 18.58 5.95 -13.78
N CYS A 233 18.31 5.38 -14.96
CA CYS A 233 17.17 5.80 -15.79
C CYS A 233 15.81 5.49 -15.13
N ILE A 234 15.65 4.35 -14.45
CA ILE A 234 14.38 4.00 -13.79
C ILE A 234 14.29 4.46 -12.32
N ARG A 235 15.35 5.08 -11.80
CA ARG A 235 15.40 5.62 -10.44
C ARG A 235 14.20 6.52 -10.10
N PRO A 236 13.73 7.44 -10.96
CA PRO A 236 12.57 8.27 -10.65
C PRO A 236 11.31 7.42 -10.38
N THR A 237 11.08 6.37 -11.17
CA THR A 237 9.96 5.44 -10.97
C THR A 237 10.11 4.65 -9.67
N ILE A 238 11.30 4.14 -9.37
CA ILE A 238 11.58 3.44 -8.10
C ILE A 238 11.31 4.35 -6.91
N MET A 239 11.74 5.60 -6.96
CA MET A 239 11.53 6.56 -5.88
C MET A 239 10.04 6.84 -5.67
N VAL A 240 9.29 7.15 -6.74
CA VAL A 240 7.84 7.39 -6.65
C VAL A 240 7.11 6.19 -6.05
N MET A 241 7.43 4.98 -6.51
CA MET A 241 6.83 3.76 -5.99
C MET A 241 7.22 3.49 -4.52
N LEU A 242 8.46 3.80 -4.13
CA LEU A 242 8.93 3.69 -2.75
C LEU A 242 8.16 4.64 -1.82
N ILE A 243 7.94 5.88 -2.25
CA ILE A 243 7.21 6.88 -1.45
C ILE A 243 5.75 6.46 -1.25
N LEU A 244 5.10 6.00 -2.33
CA LEU A 244 3.75 5.45 -2.25
C LEU A 244 3.69 4.26 -1.29
N LYS A 245 4.71 3.39 -1.34
CA LYS A 245 4.81 2.23 -0.44
C LYS A 245 5.00 2.64 1.02
N ILE A 246 5.87 3.62 1.29
CA ILE A 246 6.12 4.14 2.65
C ILE A 246 4.84 4.77 3.22
N GLY A 247 4.08 5.51 2.41
CA GLY A 247 2.80 6.08 2.81
C GLY A 247 1.78 5.01 3.25
N GLN A 248 1.89 3.80 2.73
CA GLN A 248 0.98 2.70 3.02
C GLN A 248 1.48 1.75 4.12
N LEU A 249 2.57 2.07 4.83
CA LEU A 249 3.16 1.17 5.84
C LEU A 249 2.22 0.83 7.00
N LEU A 250 1.26 1.68 7.36
CA LEU A 250 0.28 1.35 8.41
C LEU A 250 -1.01 0.72 7.87
N SER A 251 -1.10 0.56 6.55
CA SER A 251 -2.26 0.01 5.84
C SER A 251 -1.96 -1.40 5.35
N VAL A 252 -1.46 -2.26 6.24
CA VAL A 252 -1.18 -3.67 5.95
C VAL A 252 -2.49 -4.40 5.64
N SER A 253 -2.50 -5.20 4.57
CA SER A 253 -3.64 -6.04 4.19
C SER A 253 -3.96 -7.03 5.30
N TYR A 254 -5.04 -6.76 6.02
CA TYR A 254 -5.45 -7.50 7.20
C TYR A 254 -6.16 -8.81 6.84
N GLU A 255 -6.72 -8.92 5.63
CA GLU A 255 -7.54 -10.05 5.22
C GLU A 255 -6.73 -11.35 5.27
N ALA A 256 -5.51 -11.34 4.75
CA ALA A 256 -4.67 -12.54 4.75
C ALA A 256 -4.16 -12.89 6.16
N ILE A 257 -3.92 -11.89 7.00
CA ILE A 257 -3.54 -12.12 8.41
C ILE A 257 -4.70 -12.76 9.16
N LEU A 258 -5.89 -12.21 9.01
CA LEU A 258 -7.12 -12.70 9.63
C LEU A 258 -7.43 -14.14 9.22
N LEU A 259 -7.10 -14.53 7.99
CA LEU A 259 -7.30 -15.90 7.49
C LEU A 259 -6.25 -16.90 7.97
N LEU A 260 -5.06 -16.45 8.35
CA LEU A 260 -3.91 -17.32 8.64
C LEU A 260 -3.49 -17.32 10.12
N TYR A 261 -3.82 -16.27 10.88
CA TYR A 261 -3.44 -16.17 12.28
C TYR A 261 -4.20 -17.19 13.15
N GLN A 262 -3.58 -17.56 14.27
CA GLN A 262 -4.12 -18.48 15.25
C GLN A 262 -3.86 -17.88 16.64
N PRO A 263 -4.62 -18.23 17.70
CA PRO A 263 -4.35 -17.70 19.04
C PRO A 263 -2.89 -17.86 19.49
N SER A 264 -2.20 -18.93 19.08
CA SER A 264 -0.78 -19.13 19.35
C SER A 264 0.13 -18.11 18.65
N THR A 265 -0.25 -17.60 17.48
CA THR A 265 0.53 -16.65 16.68
C THR A 265 0.13 -15.19 16.87
N TYR A 266 -0.88 -14.88 17.69
CA TYR A 266 -1.32 -13.50 17.96
C TYR A 266 -0.18 -12.59 18.44
N GLN A 267 0.84 -13.15 19.12
CA GLN A 267 2.01 -12.40 19.53
C GLN A 267 2.76 -11.73 18.36
N THR A 268 2.79 -12.35 17.17
CA THR A 268 3.55 -11.88 16.01
C THR A 268 2.68 -11.52 14.80
N ALA A 269 1.47 -12.09 14.73
CA ALA A 269 0.56 -11.97 13.61
C ALA A 269 -0.45 -10.83 13.76
N ASP A 270 -0.91 -10.55 14.98
CA ASP A 270 -1.97 -9.56 15.22
C ASP A 270 -1.44 -8.15 14.92
N ILE A 271 -2.14 -7.43 14.05
CA ILE A 271 -1.84 -6.05 13.63
C ILE A 271 -2.97 -5.12 14.05
N VAL A 272 -2.76 -3.81 13.95
CA VAL A 272 -3.77 -2.81 14.36
C VAL A 272 -5.10 -3.02 13.64
N SER A 273 -5.10 -3.33 12.34
CA SER A 273 -6.32 -3.57 11.58
C SER A 273 -7.08 -4.83 12.03
N THR A 274 -6.38 -5.92 12.40
CA THR A 274 -7.02 -7.14 12.91
C THR A 274 -7.50 -6.96 14.34
N TYR A 275 -6.79 -6.17 15.13
CA TYR A 275 -7.20 -5.76 16.47
C TYR A 275 -8.52 -4.94 16.40
N VAL A 276 -8.57 -3.89 15.56
CA VAL A 276 -9.79 -3.09 15.32
C VAL A 276 -10.95 -3.95 14.82
N TYR A 277 -10.68 -4.88 13.89
CA TYR A 277 -11.69 -5.81 13.41
C TYR A 277 -12.23 -6.69 14.54
N ARG A 278 -11.34 -7.28 15.36
CA ARG A 278 -11.73 -8.16 16.46
C ARG A 278 -12.53 -7.42 17.52
N THR A 279 -12.04 -6.29 18.00
CA THR A 279 -12.75 -5.51 19.03
C THR A 279 -14.06 -4.91 18.51
N GLY A 280 -14.08 -4.43 17.26
CA GLY A 280 -15.25 -3.77 16.70
C GLY A 280 -16.32 -4.72 16.17
N MET A 281 -15.92 -5.73 15.40
CA MET A 281 -16.87 -6.61 14.69
C MET A 281 -17.16 -7.91 15.44
N VAL A 282 -16.18 -8.46 16.16
CA VAL A 282 -16.35 -9.74 16.89
C VAL A 282 -16.85 -9.48 18.30
N GLU A 283 -16.25 -8.53 19.00
CA GLU A 283 -16.60 -8.21 20.40
C GLU A 283 -17.70 -7.13 20.51
N GLY A 284 -18.01 -6.42 19.43
CA GLY A 284 -19.07 -5.41 19.38
C GLY A 284 -18.72 -4.07 20.05
N ARG A 285 -17.45 -3.83 20.39
CA ARG A 285 -16.96 -2.57 20.98
C ARG A 285 -16.67 -1.52 19.89
N TYR A 286 -17.73 -0.98 19.28
CA TYR A 286 -17.63 -0.08 18.13
C TYR A 286 -16.96 1.26 18.45
N ASP A 287 -17.23 1.83 19.60
CA ASP A 287 -16.60 3.06 20.13
C ASP A 287 -15.09 2.89 20.24
N PHE A 288 -14.65 1.87 20.97
CA PHE A 288 -13.24 1.56 21.17
C PHE A 288 -12.54 1.28 19.83
N ALA A 289 -13.12 0.43 18.98
CA ALA A 289 -12.57 0.12 17.67
C ALA A 289 -12.49 1.35 16.76
N THR A 290 -13.48 2.25 16.81
CA THR A 290 -13.46 3.51 16.05
C THR A 290 -12.36 4.44 16.55
N ALA A 291 -12.13 4.54 17.87
CA ALA A 291 -11.06 5.36 18.43
C ALA A 291 -9.67 4.87 17.99
N VAL A 292 -9.43 3.56 18.04
CA VAL A 292 -8.18 2.93 17.59
C VAL A 292 -8.00 3.11 16.09
N GLY A 293 -9.05 2.84 15.29
CA GLY A 293 -9.05 3.00 13.84
C GLY A 293 -8.77 4.43 13.40
N LEU A 294 -9.41 5.41 14.03
CA LEU A 294 -9.19 6.84 13.79
C LEU A 294 -7.73 7.23 14.08
N THR A 295 -7.19 6.76 15.21
CA THR A 295 -5.79 7.02 15.57
C THR A 295 -4.84 6.42 14.54
N ASN A 296 -5.08 5.18 14.10
CA ASN A 296 -4.28 4.55 13.05
C ASN A 296 -4.33 5.34 11.73
N SER A 297 -5.50 5.83 11.32
CA SER A 297 -5.64 6.66 10.12
C SER A 297 -4.91 7.99 10.23
N ILE A 298 -4.91 8.63 11.40
CA ILE A 298 -4.16 9.88 11.64
C ILE A 298 -2.66 9.64 11.54
N ILE A 299 -2.15 8.58 12.17
CA ILE A 299 -0.72 8.24 12.10
C ILE A 299 -0.33 7.88 10.65
N ALA A 300 -1.15 7.10 9.94
CA ALA A 300 -0.93 6.77 8.54
C ALA A 300 -0.88 8.03 7.66
N PHE A 301 -1.84 8.94 7.83
CA PHE A 301 -1.87 10.21 7.11
C PHE A 301 -0.62 11.06 7.40
N ALA A 302 -0.19 11.15 8.66
CA ALA A 302 1.03 11.85 9.04
C ALA A 302 2.28 11.23 8.37
N LEU A 303 2.38 9.91 8.32
CA LEU A 303 3.47 9.20 7.64
C LEU A 303 3.47 9.48 6.13
N VAL A 304 2.32 9.41 5.47
CA VAL A 304 2.18 9.76 4.04
C VAL A 304 2.62 11.21 3.81
N TYR A 305 2.13 12.14 4.62
CA TYR A 305 2.42 13.56 4.49
C TYR A 305 3.92 13.86 4.66
N ILE A 306 4.54 13.30 5.70
CA ILE A 306 5.98 13.44 5.96
C ILE A 306 6.79 12.83 4.82
N SER A 307 6.44 11.62 4.37
CA SER A 307 7.13 10.92 3.29
C SER A 307 7.06 11.69 1.97
N ASN A 308 5.89 12.26 1.65
CA ASN A 308 5.73 13.12 0.48
C ASN A 308 6.54 14.43 0.60
N LYS A 309 6.57 15.04 1.79
CA LYS A 309 7.36 16.26 2.02
C LYS A 309 8.86 16.01 1.89
N ILE A 310 9.34 14.86 2.37
CA ILE A 310 10.72 14.41 2.19
C ILE A 310 10.99 14.16 0.70
N SER A 311 10.09 13.46 -0.01
CA SER A 311 10.20 13.25 -1.46
C SER A 311 10.42 14.55 -2.21
N LYS A 312 9.57 15.55 -1.97
CA LYS A 312 9.62 16.84 -2.66
C LYS A 312 10.96 17.57 -2.48
N LYS A 313 11.72 17.25 -1.43
CA LYS A 313 13.03 17.83 -1.17
C LYS A 313 14.17 17.08 -1.87
N TYR A 314 14.00 15.78 -2.13
CA TYR A 314 15.07 14.90 -2.65
C TYR A 314 14.79 14.31 -4.04
N SER A 315 13.61 14.53 -4.61
CA SER A 315 13.19 14.09 -5.94
C SER A 315 12.48 15.25 -6.64
N ASP A 316 12.80 15.48 -7.93
CA ASP A 316 12.15 16.49 -8.79
C ASP A 316 10.70 16.12 -9.18
N THR A 317 10.16 15.05 -8.59
CA THR A 317 8.83 14.52 -8.84
C THR A 317 8.02 14.50 -7.54
N SER A 318 6.86 15.17 -7.53
CA SER A 318 5.90 15.13 -6.42
C SER A 318 4.54 14.61 -6.91
N ILE A 319 3.85 13.88 -6.02
CA ILE A 319 2.51 13.33 -6.28
C ILE A 319 1.43 14.39 -5.97
N PHE A 320 1.80 15.40 -5.17
CA PHE A 320 1.03 16.60 -4.83
C PHE A 320 1.90 17.86 -4.89
#